data_AF-A0A523AQ45-F1
#
_entry.id   AF-A0A523AQ45-F1
#
_cell.length_a   1.000
_cell.length_b   1.000
_cell.length_c   1.000
_cell.angle_alpha   90.00
_cell.angle_beta   90.00
_cell.angle_gamma   90.00
#
_symmetry.space_group_name_H-M   'P 1'
#
loop_
_entity.id
_entity.type
_entity.pdbx_description
1 polymer ?
#
loop_
_entity_poly.entity_id
_entity_poly.type
_entity_poly.pdbx_seq_one_letter_code
_entity_poly.pdbx_strand_id
1 'polypeptide(L)'
;MMIERSVEVDEKMRCIQKAEEEVRELVYDYRRCNGCGICVFACPVNAIELGPVHEIAKGMEMPPVIIDHLKCAYCGICYSFCPYNAFEFYIDGKMVEKTTLPLSPVKYTYKYENCKECTLCYKVCPTRAISREKLVVRSSIPEKNEGLKGSLKIDKNKCNLCGICAEFCEVFRMVEKEILPTDLMPYSDILIDENKCDYCKLCEEICPEKAITVEGRRISYRLPEKIAKITIDQNVCSNCGYCEEICPYDAAKTIKPIEGKLSLFEARMTRCDPVGCGACLKICRFNRVWYVSEDRKRVYFNEKFCIYCGACENACPYDLILVERKNYFTKETIYDAPWRNAWEDAVDRILKKERVKQPERISIVEAVQAAVEEVAQIGEKAPIKGVENLEKIETLLRRVRYRKALETGDLDVFMRGVRSALGKDKGSGE
;
A
#
# COMPACT_ATOMS: atom_id res chain seq x y z
N MET A 1 -17.04 26.43 16.10
CA MET A 1 -15.95 25.97 15.24
C MET A 1 -16.42 25.91 13.80
N MET A 2 -16.06 26.94 13.02
CA MET A 2 -16.23 26.95 11.58
C MET A 2 -14.99 26.26 10.97
N ILE A 3 -15.16 25.03 10.47
CA ILE A 3 -14.09 24.31 9.77
C ILE A 3 -14.25 24.58 8.28
N GLU A 4 -13.26 25.24 7.67
CA GLU A 4 -13.24 25.46 6.23
C GLU A 4 -12.44 24.36 5.54
N ARG A 5 -12.91 23.89 4.39
CA ARG A 5 -12.23 22.88 3.58
C ARG A 5 -12.18 23.32 2.13
N SER A 6 -11.04 23.10 1.50
CA SER A 6 -10.84 23.37 0.07
C SER A 6 -10.01 22.27 -0.57
N VAL A 7 -10.09 22.19 -1.90
CA VAL A 7 -9.26 21.33 -2.73
C VAL A 7 -8.65 22.17 -3.83
N GLU A 8 -7.35 22.02 -4.00
CA GLU A 8 -6.58 22.57 -5.10
C GLU A 8 -6.03 21.42 -5.94
N VAL A 9 -6.15 21.51 -7.26
CA VAL A 9 -5.69 20.49 -8.19
C VAL A 9 -4.73 21.14 -9.18
N ASP A 10 -3.47 20.77 -9.08
CA ASP A 10 -2.41 21.12 -10.03
C ASP A 10 -1.77 19.83 -10.57
N GLU A 11 -0.44 19.67 -10.47
CA GLU A 11 0.22 18.38 -10.68
C GLU A 11 -0.14 17.35 -9.60
N LYS A 12 -0.52 17.81 -8.40
CA LYS A 12 -0.94 17.02 -7.25
C LYS A 12 -2.33 17.48 -6.79
N MET A 13 -3.02 16.61 -6.06
CA MET A 13 -4.27 16.98 -5.40
C MET A 13 -3.96 17.41 -3.97
N ARG A 14 -4.25 18.67 -3.62
CA ARG A 14 -4.05 19.21 -2.27
C ARG A 14 -5.41 19.40 -1.60
N CYS A 15 -5.68 18.61 -0.57
CA CYS A 15 -6.83 18.79 0.31
C CYS A 15 -6.40 19.64 1.50
N ILE A 16 -7.14 20.70 1.82
CA ILE A 16 -6.82 21.62 2.91
C ILE A 16 -7.99 21.66 3.89
N GLN A 17 -7.69 21.62 5.18
CA GLN A 17 -8.64 21.86 6.27
C GLN A 17 -8.09 22.97 7.15
N LYS A 18 -8.87 24.05 7.32
CA LYS A 18 -8.57 25.15 8.23
C LYS A 18 -9.52 25.09 9.42
N ALA A 19 -8.96 24.91 10.61
CA ALA A 19 -9.63 25.08 11.88
C ALA A 19 -9.17 26.40 12.55
N GLU A 20 -9.76 26.77 13.68
CA GLU A 20 -9.45 28.04 14.37
C GLU A 20 -7.97 28.12 14.81
N GLU A 21 -7.34 27.01 15.18
CA GLU A 21 -5.99 26.96 15.74
C GLU A 21 -4.97 26.20 14.87
N GLU A 22 -5.41 25.52 13.81
CA GLU A 22 -4.55 24.58 13.05
C GLU A 22 -4.97 24.51 11.58
N VAL A 23 -3.99 24.49 10.68
CA VAL A 23 -4.20 24.21 9.25
C VAL A 23 -3.56 22.87 8.90
N ARG A 24 -4.35 21.95 8.35
CA ARG A 24 -3.89 20.64 7.89
C ARG A 24 -4.00 20.51 6.39
N GLU A 25 -2.93 20.02 5.76
CA GLU A 25 -2.90 19.76 4.33
C GLU A 25 -2.52 18.32 4.04
N LEU A 26 -3.31 17.64 3.22
CA LEU A 26 -3.00 16.34 2.66
C LEU A 26 -2.78 16.50 1.15
N VAL A 27 -1.54 16.33 0.72
CA VAL A 27 -1.16 16.39 -0.70
C VAL A 27 -1.04 14.97 -1.23
N TYR A 28 -1.65 14.70 -2.37
CA TYR A 28 -1.68 13.40 -3.02
C TYR A 28 -1.08 13.48 -4.43
N ASP A 29 0.02 12.77 -4.63
CA ASP A 29 0.68 12.56 -5.92
C ASP A 29 0.17 11.23 -6.53
N TYR A 30 -0.80 11.34 -7.43
CA TYR A 30 -1.39 10.18 -8.08
C TYR A 30 -0.41 9.47 -9.03
N ARG A 31 0.60 10.18 -9.56
CA ARG A 31 1.63 9.60 -10.43
C ARG A 31 2.58 8.68 -9.67
N ARG A 32 2.76 8.90 -8.36
CA ARG A 32 3.46 7.98 -7.44
C ARG A 32 2.58 6.86 -6.89
N CYS A 33 1.27 6.94 -7.03
CA CYS A 33 0.35 5.93 -6.53
C CYS A 33 0.26 4.71 -7.48
N ASN A 34 0.31 3.48 -6.99
CA ASN A 34 0.10 2.28 -7.81
C ASN A 34 -1.24 1.57 -7.54
N GLY A 35 -2.17 2.20 -6.82
CA GLY A 35 -3.50 1.60 -6.57
C GLY A 35 -3.49 0.39 -5.64
N CYS A 36 -2.52 0.31 -4.70
CA CYS A 36 -2.42 -0.81 -3.76
C CYS A 36 -3.58 -0.92 -2.75
N GLY A 37 -4.35 0.16 -2.54
CA GLY A 37 -5.51 0.17 -1.65
C GLY A 37 -5.19 0.16 -0.15
N ILE A 38 -3.92 0.16 0.28
CA ILE A 38 -3.57 0.21 1.72
C ILE A 38 -4.27 1.39 2.42
N CYS A 39 -4.25 2.58 1.81
CA CYS A 39 -4.91 3.76 2.36
C CYS A 39 -6.45 3.64 2.40
N VAL A 40 -7.05 2.85 1.51
CA VAL A 40 -8.50 2.59 1.49
C VAL A 40 -8.93 1.79 2.72
N PHE A 41 -8.15 0.75 3.08
CA PHE A 41 -8.40 -0.05 4.28
C PHE A 41 -7.99 0.68 5.57
N ALA A 42 -6.91 1.46 5.52
CA ALA A 42 -6.41 2.18 6.68
C ALA A 42 -7.36 3.30 7.15
N CYS A 43 -8.08 3.95 6.22
CA CYS A 43 -8.88 5.12 6.48
C CYS A 43 -10.02 4.83 7.50
N PRO A 44 -10.02 5.48 8.69
CA PRO A 44 -11.03 5.21 9.71
C PRO A 44 -12.42 5.79 9.38
N VAL A 45 -12.50 6.67 8.40
CA VAL A 45 -13.74 7.38 8.00
C VAL A 45 -14.18 7.05 6.57
N ASN A 46 -13.57 6.03 5.94
CA ASN A 46 -13.88 5.62 4.57
C ASN A 46 -13.83 6.76 3.53
N ALA A 47 -12.97 7.76 3.73
CA ALA A 47 -12.82 8.89 2.84
C ALA A 47 -12.03 8.57 1.55
N ILE A 48 -11.43 7.39 1.44
CA ILE A 48 -10.62 7.00 0.29
C ILE A 48 -11.22 5.76 -0.37
N GLU A 49 -11.31 5.77 -1.69
CA GLU A 49 -11.81 4.68 -2.53
C GLU A 49 -10.81 4.33 -3.63
N LEU A 50 -10.87 3.11 -4.15
CA LEU A 50 -10.06 2.72 -5.31
C LEU A 50 -10.63 3.37 -6.58
N GLY A 51 -9.74 3.87 -7.43
CA GLY A 51 -10.07 4.21 -8.80
C GLY A 51 -10.07 2.96 -9.71
N PRO A 52 -10.16 3.13 -11.04
CA PRO A 52 -10.15 2.02 -11.99
C PRO A 52 -8.74 1.45 -12.19
N VAL A 53 -8.23 0.72 -11.18
CA VAL A 53 -6.83 0.23 -11.16
C VAL A 53 -6.50 -0.63 -12.37
N HIS A 54 -7.44 -1.44 -12.86
CA HIS A 54 -7.26 -2.22 -14.08
C HIS A 54 -6.97 -1.32 -15.30
N GLU A 55 -7.83 -0.35 -15.57
CA GLU A 55 -7.68 0.58 -16.70
C GLU A 55 -6.40 1.41 -16.59
N ILE A 56 -6.06 1.83 -15.37
CA ILE A 56 -4.81 2.54 -15.10
C ILE A 56 -3.60 1.67 -15.44
N ALA A 57 -3.62 0.39 -15.05
CA ALA A 57 -2.58 -0.57 -15.44
C ALA A 57 -2.51 -0.77 -16.97
N LYS A 58 -3.64 -0.59 -17.68
CA LYS A 58 -3.73 -0.66 -19.13
C LYS A 58 -3.27 0.62 -19.84
N GLY A 59 -3.08 1.72 -19.12
CA GLY A 59 -2.54 2.98 -19.64
C GLY A 59 -3.46 4.20 -19.47
N MET A 60 -4.61 4.06 -18.80
CA MET A 60 -5.48 5.19 -18.49
C MET A 60 -4.81 6.11 -17.47
N GLU A 61 -4.72 7.40 -17.78
CA GLU A 61 -4.23 8.41 -16.84
C GLU A 61 -5.38 8.87 -15.94
N MET A 62 -5.53 8.21 -14.79
CA MET A 62 -6.52 8.54 -13.78
C MET A 62 -5.94 8.26 -12.37
N PRO A 63 -6.40 8.97 -11.32
CA PRO A 63 -5.97 8.66 -9.97
C PRO A 63 -6.30 7.23 -9.52
N PRO A 64 -5.31 6.43 -9.07
CA PRO A 64 -5.58 5.07 -8.57
C PRO A 64 -6.38 5.01 -7.28
N VAL A 65 -6.47 6.12 -6.54
CA VAL A 65 -7.40 6.29 -5.43
C VAL A 65 -8.06 7.65 -5.52
N ILE A 66 -9.29 7.74 -5.01
CA ILE A 66 -10.11 8.94 -4.98
C ILE A 66 -10.30 9.34 -3.51
N ILE A 67 -10.16 10.63 -3.20
CA ILE A 67 -10.26 11.16 -1.84
C ILE A 67 -11.50 12.06 -1.72
N ASP A 68 -12.42 11.66 -0.85
CA ASP A 68 -13.52 12.49 -0.38
C ASP A 68 -13.01 13.43 0.74
N HIS A 69 -12.61 14.64 0.35
CA HIS A 69 -12.13 15.68 1.27
C HIS A 69 -13.21 16.14 2.28
N LEU A 70 -14.50 15.94 1.98
CA LEU A 70 -15.60 16.24 2.90
C LEU A 70 -15.76 15.17 3.99
N LYS A 71 -15.36 13.92 3.71
CA LYS A 71 -15.27 12.87 4.74
C LYS A 71 -13.92 12.83 5.44
N CYS A 72 -12.85 13.29 4.79
CA CYS A 72 -11.49 13.19 5.32
C CYS A 72 -11.36 13.85 6.70
N ALA A 73 -10.79 13.09 7.65
CA ALA A 73 -10.51 13.57 9.01
C ALA A 73 -9.10 14.18 9.16
N TYR A 74 -8.31 14.27 8.09
CA TYR A 74 -6.96 14.84 8.08
C TYR A 74 -6.07 14.27 9.21
N CYS A 75 -6.08 12.95 9.37
CA CYS A 75 -5.38 12.24 10.46
C CYS A 75 -3.97 11.74 10.11
N GLY A 76 -3.54 11.83 8.84
CA GLY A 76 -2.21 11.39 8.41
C GLY A 76 -1.98 9.87 8.33
N ILE A 77 -2.97 9.03 8.66
CA ILE A 77 -2.84 7.55 8.60
C ILE A 77 -2.47 7.07 7.19
N CYS A 78 -3.17 7.56 6.15
CA CYS A 78 -2.90 7.20 4.76
C CYS A 78 -1.48 7.60 4.32
N TYR A 79 -0.98 8.74 4.83
CA TYR A 79 0.37 9.21 4.61
C TYR A 79 1.41 8.28 5.26
N SER A 80 1.22 7.93 6.52
CA SER A 80 2.14 7.05 7.25
C SER A 80 2.29 5.70 6.55
N PHE A 81 1.16 4.99 6.34
CA PHE A 81 1.14 3.62 5.84
C PHE A 81 1.36 3.48 4.33
N CYS A 82 1.47 4.58 3.57
CA CYS A 82 1.78 4.50 2.15
C CYS A 82 3.22 4.00 1.93
N PRO A 83 3.42 2.81 1.30
CA PRO A 83 4.75 2.28 1.08
C PRO A 83 5.53 3.04 0.00
N TYR A 84 4.85 3.80 -0.86
CA TYR A 84 5.43 4.50 -2.02
C TYR A 84 5.51 6.02 -1.86
N ASN A 85 5.16 6.55 -0.67
CA ASN A 85 5.18 7.98 -0.38
C ASN A 85 4.44 8.81 -1.45
N ALA A 86 3.24 8.33 -1.83
CA ALA A 86 2.33 9.04 -2.74
C ALA A 86 1.54 10.15 -2.04
N PHE A 87 1.67 10.27 -0.73
CA PHE A 87 1.06 11.32 0.06
C PHE A 87 2.14 12.13 0.75
N GLU A 88 1.84 13.40 0.99
CA GLU A 88 2.57 14.30 1.88
C GLU A 88 1.53 14.89 2.86
N PHE A 89 1.94 15.12 4.10
CA PHE A 89 1.03 15.62 5.13
C PHE A 89 1.69 16.78 5.86
N TYR A 90 0.97 17.89 5.97
CA TYR A 90 1.46 19.13 6.56
C TYR A 90 0.53 19.59 7.68
N ILE A 91 1.13 20.15 8.72
CA ILE A 91 0.45 20.85 9.81
C ILE A 91 1.11 22.23 9.91
N ASP A 92 0.31 23.29 9.82
CA ASP A 92 0.74 24.69 9.84
C ASP A 92 1.90 24.98 8.87
N GLY A 93 1.78 24.45 7.64
CA GLY A 93 2.76 24.60 6.57
C GLY A 93 4.05 23.77 6.73
N LYS A 94 4.19 23.00 7.82
CA LYS A 94 5.36 22.13 8.05
C LYS A 94 5.04 20.69 7.71
N MET A 95 5.91 20.06 6.91
CA MET A 95 5.76 18.64 6.58
C MET A 95 5.94 17.79 7.84
N VAL A 96 4.98 16.91 8.10
CA VAL A 96 5.00 15.99 9.23
C VAL A 96 5.96 14.85 8.94
N GLU A 97 6.98 14.69 9.78
CA GLU A 97 7.87 13.54 9.70
C GLU A 97 7.12 12.26 10.09
N LYS A 98 7.24 11.18 9.32
CA LYS A 98 6.53 9.92 9.63
C LYS A 98 6.91 9.35 11.01
N THR A 99 8.11 9.64 11.48
CA THR A 99 8.62 9.24 12.79
C THR A 99 7.90 9.91 13.94
N THR A 100 7.19 11.02 13.74
CA THR A 100 6.40 11.67 14.81
C THR A 100 4.96 11.16 14.86
N LEU A 101 4.54 10.33 13.91
CA LEU A 101 3.21 9.72 13.90
C LEU A 101 3.15 8.52 14.86
N PRO A 102 1.96 8.18 15.41
CA PRO A 102 1.81 7.10 16.40
C PRO A 102 2.40 5.77 15.96
N LEU A 103 2.10 5.36 14.72
CA LEU A 103 2.67 4.18 14.09
C LEU A 103 3.29 4.56 12.74
N SER A 104 4.53 4.13 12.53
CA SER A 104 5.26 4.33 11.28
C SER A 104 5.79 3.01 10.73
N PRO A 105 5.62 2.71 9.43
CA PRO A 105 6.15 1.49 8.81
C PRO A 105 7.65 1.31 9.02
N VAL A 106 8.06 0.13 9.50
CA VAL A 106 9.47 -0.28 9.51
C VAL A 106 9.84 -0.75 8.12
N LYS A 107 10.46 0.15 7.36
CA LYS A 107 10.99 -0.14 6.03
C LYS A 107 12.30 0.62 5.83
N TYR A 108 13.33 -0.09 5.39
CA TYR A 108 14.63 0.53 5.15
C TYR A 108 15.50 -0.36 4.28
N THR A 109 16.32 0.24 3.42
CA THR A 109 17.38 -0.47 2.72
C THR A 109 18.74 0.07 3.18
N TYR A 110 19.50 -0.78 3.86
CA TYR A 110 20.84 -0.49 4.34
C TYR A 110 21.87 -0.71 3.25
N LYS A 111 22.91 0.14 3.25
CA LYS A 111 24.16 -0.05 2.52
C LYS A 111 25.27 -0.21 3.55
N TYR A 112 25.99 -1.32 3.48
CA TYR A 112 27.11 -1.61 4.37
C TYR A 112 28.45 -1.14 3.78
N GLU A 113 29.47 -1.09 4.64
CA GLU A 113 30.80 -0.54 4.31
C GLU A 113 31.60 -1.41 3.34
N ASN A 114 31.33 -2.72 3.30
CA ASN A 114 31.95 -3.69 2.38
C ASN A 114 31.55 -3.50 0.91
N CYS A 115 30.69 -2.53 0.59
CA CYS A 115 30.33 -2.16 -0.77
C CYS A 115 31.58 -1.82 -1.61
N LYS A 116 31.66 -2.39 -2.83
CA LYS A 116 32.73 -2.13 -3.81
C LYS A 116 32.36 -1.10 -4.88
N GLU A 117 31.27 -0.36 -4.66
CA GLU A 117 30.77 0.68 -5.56
C GLU A 117 30.64 0.23 -7.03
N CYS A 118 30.21 -1.01 -7.22
CA CYS A 118 29.91 -1.58 -8.52
C CYS A 118 28.64 -1.02 -9.15
N THR A 119 28.28 -1.51 -10.34
CA THR A 119 27.17 -0.96 -11.11
C THR A 119 25.84 -1.68 -10.94
N LEU A 120 25.85 -2.84 -10.27
CA LEU A 120 24.74 -3.77 -10.31
C LEU A 120 23.47 -3.21 -9.64
N CYS A 121 23.55 -2.78 -8.38
CA CYS A 121 22.36 -2.38 -7.62
C CYS A 121 21.63 -1.15 -8.20
N TYR A 122 22.36 -0.17 -8.75
CA TYR A 122 21.74 1.01 -9.35
C TYR A 122 21.09 0.71 -10.70
N LYS A 123 21.68 -0.21 -11.49
CA LYS A 123 21.13 -0.65 -12.78
C LYS A 123 19.85 -1.46 -12.62
N VAL A 124 19.80 -2.34 -11.61
CA VAL A 124 18.63 -3.20 -11.39
C VAL A 124 17.50 -2.53 -10.62
N CYS A 125 17.74 -1.39 -9.96
CA CYS A 125 16.76 -0.73 -9.10
C CYS A 125 15.51 -0.29 -9.88
N PRO A 126 14.32 -0.91 -9.66
CA PRO A 126 13.13 -0.61 -10.45
C PRO A 126 12.64 0.83 -10.29
N THR A 127 12.89 1.44 -9.13
CA THR A 127 12.45 2.79 -8.78
C THR A 127 13.51 3.86 -9.02
N ARG A 128 14.73 3.46 -9.42
CA ARG A 128 15.90 4.34 -9.52
C ARG A 128 16.22 5.09 -8.20
N ALA A 129 15.87 4.50 -7.06
CA ALA A 129 16.21 5.04 -5.75
C ALA A 129 17.72 4.98 -5.44
N ILE A 130 18.49 4.20 -6.19
CA ILE A 130 19.92 4.06 -5.99
C ILE A 130 20.65 4.87 -7.06
N SER A 131 21.55 5.75 -6.63
CA SER A 131 22.43 6.53 -7.51
C SER A 131 23.88 6.10 -7.34
N ARG A 132 24.66 6.23 -8.42
CA ARG A 132 26.10 6.00 -8.44
C ARG A 132 26.81 7.22 -9.01
N GLU A 133 27.40 8.02 -8.15
CA GLU A 133 28.20 9.19 -8.51
C GLU A 133 29.64 8.76 -8.81
N LYS A 134 30.17 9.16 -9.96
CA LYS A 134 31.56 8.85 -10.37
C LYS A 134 32.49 9.90 -9.82
N LEU A 135 33.47 9.49 -9.01
CA LEU A 135 34.46 10.40 -8.43
C LEU A 135 35.68 10.53 -9.34
N VAL A 136 36.12 9.42 -9.93
CA VAL A 136 37.25 9.37 -10.87
C VAL A 136 36.92 8.47 -12.04
N VAL A 137 37.30 8.91 -13.23
CA VAL A 137 37.22 8.13 -14.47
C VAL A 137 38.58 8.18 -15.18
N ARG A 138 38.88 7.22 -16.06
CA ARG A 138 40.16 7.16 -16.76
C ARG A 138 40.44 8.43 -17.55
N SER A 139 39.43 9.02 -18.19
CA SER A 139 39.56 10.24 -18.99
C SER A 139 39.89 11.48 -18.16
N SER A 140 39.62 11.48 -16.85
CA SER A 140 39.98 12.59 -15.96
C SER A 140 41.42 12.54 -15.47
N ILE A 141 42.18 11.48 -15.81
CA ILE A 141 43.59 11.30 -15.45
C ILE A 141 44.46 11.69 -16.65
N PRO A 142 45.21 12.81 -16.59
CA PRO A 142 45.99 13.30 -17.74
C PRO A 142 47.16 12.38 -18.14
N GLU A 143 47.77 11.70 -17.17
CA GLU A 143 48.92 10.84 -17.40
C GLU A 143 48.55 9.62 -18.28
N LYS A 144 49.36 9.34 -19.30
CA LYS A 144 49.20 8.24 -20.25
C LYS A 144 50.55 7.62 -20.58
N ASN A 145 50.57 6.34 -20.94
CA ASN A 145 51.75 5.77 -21.59
C ASN A 145 51.73 6.09 -23.08
N GLU A 146 52.84 6.63 -23.60
CA GLU A 146 52.99 6.90 -25.03
C GLU A 146 53.77 5.78 -25.72
N GLY A 147 53.31 5.35 -26.90
CA GLY A 147 54.01 4.40 -27.77
C GLY A 147 54.20 2.98 -27.19
N LEU A 148 53.54 2.65 -26.07
CA LEU A 148 53.67 1.36 -25.42
C LEU A 148 52.74 0.32 -26.08
N LYS A 149 53.32 -0.79 -26.53
CA LYS A 149 52.56 -1.98 -26.94
C LYS A 149 52.44 -2.94 -25.76
N GLY A 150 51.23 -3.41 -25.53
CA GLY A 150 50.89 -4.31 -24.44
C GLY A 150 49.80 -5.28 -24.86
N SER A 151 49.28 -6.02 -23.88
CA SER A 151 48.07 -6.83 -24.06
C SER A 151 47.15 -6.68 -22.85
N LEU A 152 45.85 -6.79 -23.08
CA LEU A 152 44.83 -6.72 -22.05
C LEU A 152 43.96 -7.96 -22.13
N LYS A 153 43.82 -8.68 -21.01
CA LYS A 153 43.03 -9.92 -20.94
C LYS A 153 42.07 -9.87 -19.75
N ILE A 154 40.90 -10.47 -19.92
CA ILE A 154 39.91 -10.67 -18.87
C ILE A 154 39.67 -12.17 -18.68
N ASP A 155 39.86 -12.64 -17.46
CA ASP A 155 39.48 -13.97 -17.03
C ASP A 155 37.96 -14.01 -16.80
N LYS A 156 37.23 -14.61 -17.76
CA LYS A 156 35.77 -14.75 -17.69
C LYS A 156 35.29 -15.62 -16.53
N ASN A 157 36.14 -16.48 -15.96
CA ASN A 157 35.75 -17.32 -14.82
C ASN A 157 35.78 -16.54 -13.49
N LYS A 158 36.62 -15.50 -13.39
CA LYS A 158 36.70 -14.62 -12.22
C LYS A 158 35.78 -13.41 -12.35
N CYS A 159 35.53 -12.94 -13.56
CA CYS A 159 34.72 -11.76 -13.77
C CYS A 159 33.25 -12.01 -13.40
N ASN A 160 32.75 -11.29 -12.41
CA ASN A 160 31.33 -11.31 -12.01
C ASN A 160 30.46 -10.28 -12.77
N LEU A 161 30.99 -9.67 -13.84
CA LEU A 161 30.32 -8.62 -14.62
C LEU A 161 29.83 -7.42 -13.79
N CYS A 162 30.54 -7.04 -12.72
CA CYS A 162 30.15 -5.91 -11.86
C CYS A 162 30.13 -4.52 -12.55
N GLY A 163 30.75 -4.40 -13.73
CA GLY A 163 30.73 -3.19 -14.58
C GLY A 163 31.61 -2.03 -14.10
N ILE A 164 32.42 -2.21 -13.05
CA ILE A 164 33.30 -1.16 -12.52
C ILE A 164 34.27 -0.63 -13.60
N CYS A 165 34.90 -1.55 -14.32
CA CYS A 165 35.89 -1.22 -15.35
C CYS A 165 35.29 -0.43 -16.52
N ALA A 166 34.05 -0.72 -16.92
CA ALA A 166 33.35 -0.03 -18.02
C ALA A 166 32.91 1.39 -17.65
N GLU A 167 32.44 1.63 -16.43
CA GLU A 167 32.13 2.99 -15.98
C GLU A 167 33.40 3.81 -15.67
N PHE A 168 34.52 3.14 -15.40
CA PHE A 168 35.80 3.79 -15.17
C PHE A 168 36.54 4.12 -16.47
N CYS A 169 36.62 3.20 -17.43
CA CYS A 169 37.46 3.31 -18.61
C CYS A 169 36.71 2.90 -19.89
N GLU A 170 36.77 3.76 -20.90
CA GLU A 170 36.08 3.58 -22.19
C GLU A 170 36.55 2.39 -23.04
N VAL A 171 37.68 1.78 -22.67
CA VAL A 171 38.16 0.52 -23.27
C VAL A 171 37.16 -0.60 -23.06
N PHE A 172 36.44 -0.60 -21.94
CA PHE A 172 35.49 -1.64 -21.60
C PHE A 172 34.07 -1.18 -21.90
N ARG A 173 33.29 -2.06 -22.51
CA ARG A 173 31.86 -1.83 -22.75
C ARG A 173 31.05 -3.03 -22.30
N MET A 174 30.09 -2.81 -21.41
CA MET A 174 29.17 -3.86 -21.01
C MET A 174 28.11 -4.08 -22.10
N VAL A 175 27.78 -5.33 -22.38
CA VAL A 175 26.61 -5.70 -23.18
C VAL A 175 25.42 -5.81 -22.24
N GLU A 176 24.50 -4.86 -22.33
CA GLU A 176 23.30 -4.83 -21.50
C GLU A 176 22.27 -5.88 -21.98
N LYS A 177 21.57 -6.48 -21.02
CA LYS A 177 20.44 -7.38 -21.26
C LYS A 177 19.22 -6.94 -20.45
N GLU A 178 18.06 -7.46 -20.82
CA GLU A 178 16.82 -7.21 -20.09
C GLU A 178 16.90 -7.81 -18.67
N ILE A 179 16.42 -7.05 -17.68
CA ILE A 179 16.41 -7.45 -16.27
C ILE A 179 15.03 -8.04 -15.96
N LEU A 180 15.01 -9.31 -15.58
CA LEU A 180 13.80 -10.01 -15.18
C LEU A 180 13.89 -10.38 -13.70
N PRO A 181 12.76 -10.50 -12.98
CA PRO A 181 12.76 -10.99 -11.61
C PRO A 181 13.32 -12.43 -11.47
N THR A 182 13.50 -13.18 -12.55
CA THR A 182 14.16 -14.49 -12.56
C THR A 182 15.65 -14.42 -12.86
N ASP A 183 16.11 -13.33 -13.48
CA ASP A 183 17.49 -13.10 -13.89
C ASP A 183 17.81 -11.61 -13.73
N LEU A 184 18.37 -11.28 -12.57
CA LEU A 184 18.67 -9.90 -12.20
C LEU A 184 19.92 -9.34 -12.87
N MET A 185 20.78 -10.18 -13.46
CA MET A 185 22.05 -9.71 -13.97
C MET A 185 21.78 -8.71 -15.12
N PRO A 186 22.26 -7.46 -15.07
CA PRO A 186 21.96 -6.48 -16.12
C PRO A 186 22.84 -6.64 -17.37
N TYR A 187 23.84 -7.53 -17.32
CA TYR A 187 24.83 -7.71 -18.38
C TYR A 187 24.97 -9.16 -18.81
N SER A 188 25.25 -9.37 -20.10
CA SER A 188 25.50 -10.70 -20.67
C SER A 188 26.97 -10.95 -21.00
N ASP A 189 27.71 -9.90 -21.36
CA ASP A 189 29.13 -9.98 -21.68
C ASP A 189 29.83 -8.62 -21.50
N ILE A 190 31.15 -8.62 -21.66
CA ILE A 190 32.00 -7.43 -21.66
C ILE A 190 32.88 -7.42 -22.91
N LEU A 191 32.88 -6.29 -23.62
CA LEU A 191 33.67 -6.06 -24.83
C LEU A 191 34.86 -5.16 -24.52
N ILE A 192 35.95 -5.34 -25.27
CA ILE A 192 37.22 -4.63 -25.10
C ILE A 192 37.58 -3.96 -26.44
N ASP A 193 37.88 -2.67 -26.40
CA ASP A 193 38.48 -1.92 -27.51
C ASP A 193 39.93 -1.60 -27.20
N GLU A 194 40.85 -2.51 -27.57
CA GLU A 194 42.28 -2.37 -27.26
C GLU A 194 42.92 -1.14 -27.92
N ASN A 195 42.34 -0.60 -29.00
CA ASN A 195 42.89 0.58 -29.69
C ASN A 195 42.86 1.85 -28.82
N LYS A 196 42.00 1.86 -27.79
CA LYS A 196 41.88 2.97 -26.83
C LYS A 196 42.69 2.73 -25.56
N CYS A 197 43.33 1.58 -25.44
CA CYS A 197 44.08 1.22 -24.25
C CYS A 197 45.50 1.78 -24.33
N ASP A 198 45.92 2.48 -23.28
CA ASP A 198 47.31 2.89 -23.08
C ASP A 198 48.06 1.95 -22.11
N TYR A 199 47.47 0.80 -21.79
CA TYR A 199 48.03 -0.22 -20.91
C TYR A 199 48.54 0.32 -19.55
N CYS A 200 47.86 1.33 -19.00
CA CYS A 200 48.20 2.03 -17.75
C CYS A 200 48.05 1.20 -16.46
N LYS A 201 47.52 -0.03 -16.54
CA LYS A 201 47.26 -0.97 -15.44
C LYS A 201 46.26 -0.51 -14.36
N LEU A 202 45.58 0.63 -14.51
CA LEU A 202 44.59 1.10 -13.53
C LEU A 202 43.35 0.19 -13.42
N CYS A 203 42.90 -0.38 -14.55
CA CYS A 203 41.73 -1.26 -14.56
C CYS A 203 41.98 -2.59 -13.82
N GLU A 204 43.23 -3.05 -13.76
CA GLU A 204 43.65 -4.21 -12.98
C GLU A 204 43.55 -3.93 -11.47
N GLU A 205 43.88 -2.71 -11.04
CA GLU A 205 43.83 -2.28 -9.62
C GLU A 205 42.39 -2.12 -9.10
N ILE A 206 41.48 -1.56 -9.90
CA ILE A 206 40.08 -1.34 -9.47
C ILE A 206 39.21 -2.60 -9.52
N CYS A 207 39.68 -3.69 -10.13
CA CYS A 207 38.91 -4.91 -10.32
C CYS A 207 38.84 -5.70 -9.00
N PRO A 208 37.67 -5.79 -8.33
CA PRO A 208 37.59 -6.48 -7.04
C PRO A 208 37.87 -7.98 -7.15
N GLU A 209 37.49 -8.58 -8.28
CA GLU A 209 37.67 -10.01 -8.56
C GLU A 209 39.07 -10.35 -9.09
N LYS A 210 39.94 -9.35 -9.32
CA LYS A 210 41.26 -9.53 -9.95
C LYS A 210 41.18 -10.34 -11.26
N ALA A 211 40.15 -10.06 -12.05
CA ALA A 211 39.86 -10.74 -13.30
C ALA A 211 40.59 -10.12 -14.50
N ILE A 212 41.15 -8.91 -14.36
CA ILE A 212 41.80 -8.18 -15.45
C ILE A 212 43.31 -8.32 -15.30
N THR A 213 44.01 -8.62 -16.39
CA THR A 213 45.48 -8.63 -16.45
C THR A 213 45.94 -7.75 -17.59
N VAL A 214 46.83 -6.80 -17.29
CA VAL A 214 47.39 -5.89 -18.29
C VAL A 214 48.89 -6.11 -18.39
N GLU A 215 49.37 -6.50 -19.56
CA GLU A 215 50.79 -6.47 -19.91
C GLU A 215 51.12 -5.05 -20.35
N GLY A 216 51.68 -4.23 -19.44
CA GLY A 216 51.93 -2.82 -19.67
C GLY A 216 52.70 -2.15 -18.53
N ARG A 217 52.77 -0.82 -18.56
CA ARG A 217 53.45 -0.02 -17.54
C ARG A 217 52.42 0.68 -16.65
N ARG A 218 52.49 0.44 -15.34
CA ARG A 218 51.66 1.15 -14.36
C ARG A 218 52.09 2.62 -14.31
N ILE A 219 51.15 3.52 -14.53
CA ILE A 219 51.40 4.98 -14.43
C ILE A 219 51.61 5.40 -12.97
N SER A 220 52.11 6.61 -12.70
CA SER A 220 52.39 7.07 -11.34
C SER A 220 51.15 7.52 -10.55
N TYR A 221 50.07 7.87 -11.24
CA TYR A 221 48.81 8.28 -10.61
C TYR A 221 48.29 7.25 -9.59
N ARG A 222 48.05 7.73 -8.35
CA ARG A 222 47.46 6.93 -7.26
C ARG A 222 45.95 7.10 -7.26
N LEU A 223 45.22 5.99 -7.34
CA LEU A 223 43.77 6.01 -7.25
C LEU A 223 43.31 6.40 -5.83
N PRO A 224 42.20 7.13 -5.68
CA PRO A 224 41.56 7.30 -4.38
C PRO A 224 41.05 5.96 -3.86
N GLU A 225 40.79 5.88 -2.55
CA GLU A 225 40.20 4.71 -1.91
C GLU A 225 38.86 4.30 -2.56
N LYS A 226 38.07 5.30 -2.97
CA LYS A 226 36.79 5.10 -3.67
C LYS A 226 36.79 5.85 -4.99
N ILE A 227 36.47 5.14 -6.07
CA ILE A 227 36.34 5.70 -7.42
C ILE A 227 34.90 6.16 -7.74
N ALA A 228 33.93 5.78 -6.90
CA ALA A 228 32.54 6.14 -7.01
C ALA A 228 31.88 6.19 -5.63
N LYS A 229 30.69 6.77 -5.55
CA LYS A 229 29.84 6.81 -4.36
C LYS A 229 28.44 6.32 -4.70
N ILE A 230 28.00 5.29 -3.98
CA ILE A 230 26.60 4.81 -4.05
C ILE A 230 25.77 5.42 -2.93
N THR A 231 24.60 5.95 -3.27
CA THR A 231 23.63 6.53 -2.34
C THR A 231 22.24 5.91 -2.58
N ILE A 232 21.44 5.74 -1.53
CA ILE A 232 20.08 5.20 -1.60
C ILE A 232 19.10 6.25 -1.07
N ASP A 233 18.18 6.70 -1.90
CA ASP A 233 17.07 7.58 -1.51
C ASP A 233 15.92 6.76 -0.92
N GLN A 234 15.74 6.85 0.40
CA GLN A 234 14.70 6.12 1.13
C GLN A 234 13.29 6.65 0.86
N ASN A 235 13.13 7.86 0.31
CA ASN A 235 11.83 8.41 -0.06
C ASN A 235 11.31 7.82 -1.38
N VAL A 236 12.20 7.33 -2.24
CA VAL A 236 11.87 6.71 -3.54
C VAL A 236 11.99 5.18 -3.48
N CYS A 237 12.74 4.63 -2.52
CA CYS A 237 12.92 3.20 -2.37
C CYS A 237 11.59 2.48 -2.06
N SER A 238 11.29 1.43 -2.84
CA SER A 238 10.13 0.55 -2.61
C SER A 238 10.43 -0.60 -1.64
N ASN A 239 11.67 -0.71 -1.17
CA ASN A 239 12.17 -1.83 -0.36
C ASN A 239 11.92 -3.20 -1.01
N CYS A 240 12.04 -3.28 -2.34
CA CYS A 240 11.82 -4.53 -3.08
C CYS A 240 12.90 -5.60 -2.83
N GLY A 241 14.13 -5.22 -2.50
CA GLY A 241 15.23 -6.17 -2.25
C GLY A 241 16.07 -6.54 -3.49
N TYR A 242 15.80 -5.96 -4.67
CA TYR A 242 16.61 -6.18 -5.89
C TYR A 242 18.11 -5.94 -5.64
N CYS A 243 18.44 -4.89 -4.90
CA CYS A 243 19.82 -4.53 -4.57
C CYS A 243 20.49 -5.51 -3.61
N GLU A 244 19.72 -6.18 -2.75
CA GLU A 244 20.23 -7.22 -1.84
C GLU A 244 20.53 -8.49 -2.63
N GLU A 245 19.58 -8.96 -3.43
CA GLU A 245 19.74 -10.22 -4.19
C GLU A 245 20.82 -10.15 -5.29
N ILE A 246 21.02 -8.99 -5.94
CA ILE A 246 22.07 -8.87 -6.97
C ILE A 246 23.47 -8.64 -6.38
N CYS A 247 23.59 -8.30 -5.09
CA CYS A 247 24.88 -7.85 -4.55
C CYS A 247 25.83 -9.03 -4.35
N PRO A 248 26.96 -9.11 -5.09
CA PRO A 248 27.91 -10.21 -4.92
C PRO A 248 28.78 -10.06 -3.66
N TYR A 249 28.59 -8.96 -2.91
CA TYR A 249 29.41 -8.60 -1.75
C TYR A 249 28.59 -8.51 -0.46
N ASP A 250 27.30 -8.88 -0.48
CA ASP A 250 26.39 -8.74 0.68
C ASP A 250 26.41 -7.35 1.32
N ALA A 251 26.53 -6.31 0.48
CA ALA A 251 26.68 -4.92 0.92
C ALA A 251 25.35 -4.17 1.02
N ALA A 252 24.22 -4.84 0.78
CA ALA A 252 22.90 -4.25 0.89
C ALA A 252 21.94 -5.21 1.62
N LYS A 253 21.11 -4.66 2.51
CA LYS A 253 20.06 -5.41 3.22
C LYS A 253 18.78 -4.62 3.24
N THR A 254 17.66 -5.27 2.97
CA THR A 254 16.34 -4.64 2.87
C THR A 254 15.39 -5.20 3.91
N ILE A 255 14.73 -4.28 4.64
CA ILE A 255 13.60 -4.58 5.51
C ILE A 255 12.33 -4.12 4.80
N LYS A 256 11.38 -5.05 4.66
CA LYS A 256 10.08 -4.80 4.04
C LYS A 256 9.04 -4.43 5.10
N PRO A 257 8.10 -3.53 4.78
CA PRO A 257 7.07 -3.10 5.74
C PRO A 257 6.04 -4.17 6.05
N ILE A 258 5.80 -5.11 5.13
CA ILE A 258 4.71 -6.09 5.21
C ILE A 258 5.29 -7.48 4.97
N GLU A 259 4.85 -8.43 5.79
CA GLU A 259 5.01 -9.86 5.57
C GLU A 259 3.69 -10.45 5.08
N GLY A 260 3.73 -11.35 4.11
CA GLY A 260 2.55 -11.84 3.45
C GLY A 260 2.80 -13.07 2.59
N LYS A 261 1.81 -13.37 1.74
CA LYS A 261 1.89 -14.41 0.73
C LYS A 261 1.22 -13.93 -0.56
N LEU A 262 1.89 -14.14 -1.69
CA LEU A 262 1.36 -13.90 -3.02
C LEU A 262 0.97 -15.25 -3.63
N SER A 263 -0.22 -15.34 -4.21
CA SER A 263 -0.71 -16.59 -4.79
C SER A 263 -1.54 -16.35 -6.05
N LEU A 264 -1.55 -17.36 -6.92
CA LEU A 264 -2.38 -17.39 -8.12
C LEU A 264 -3.52 -18.39 -7.93
N PHE A 265 -4.72 -18.01 -8.36
CA PHE A 265 -5.85 -18.92 -8.35
C PHE A 265 -5.85 -19.83 -9.58
N GLU A 266 -5.09 -20.91 -9.47
CA GLU A 266 -4.78 -21.85 -10.55
C GLU A 266 -6.01 -22.35 -11.32
N ALA A 267 -7.12 -22.63 -10.63
CA ALA A 267 -8.34 -23.18 -11.23
C ALA A 267 -8.98 -22.27 -12.31
N ARG A 268 -8.69 -20.96 -12.33
CA ARG A 268 -9.24 -20.00 -13.30
C ARG A 268 -8.19 -19.37 -14.20
N MET A 269 -6.96 -19.87 -14.18
CA MET A 269 -5.83 -19.29 -14.92
C MET A 269 -6.01 -19.34 -16.45
N THR A 270 -6.94 -20.13 -16.97
CA THR A 270 -7.33 -20.11 -18.39
C THR A 270 -7.88 -18.76 -18.86
N ARG A 271 -8.35 -17.90 -17.93
CA ARG A 271 -8.78 -16.53 -18.23
C ARG A 271 -7.63 -15.53 -18.30
N CYS A 272 -6.43 -15.93 -17.89
CA CYS A 272 -5.27 -15.05 -17.89
C CYS A 272 -4.72 -14.89 -19.31
N ASP A 273 -4.65 -13.65 -19.78
CA ASP A 273 -3.97 -13.29 -21.03
C ASP A 273 -2.77 -12.36 -20.71
N PRO A 274 -1.54 -12.90 -20.59
CA PRO A 274 -0.36 -12.07 -20.31
C PRO A 274 -0.03 -11.09 -21.45
N VAL A 275 -0.40 -11.41 -22.71
CA VAL A 275 -0.03 -10.62 -23.89
C VAL A 275 -1.04 -9.49 -24.09
N GLY A 276 -2.33 -9.81 -24.07
CA GLY A 276 -3.40 -8.84 -24.26
C GLY A 276 -3.71 -8.02 -23.02
N CYS A 277 -3.71 -8.61 -21.81
CA CYS A 277 -3.99 -7.89 -20.56
C CYS A 277 -2.71 -7.31 -19.95
N GLY A 278 -1.85 -8.15 -19.37
CA GLY A 278 -0.58 -7.75 -18.74
C GLY A 278 -0.69 -6.75 -17.57
N ALA A 279 -1.87 -6.57 -16.98
CA ALA A 279 -2.13 -5.55 -15.96
C ALA A 279 -1.24 -5.70 -14.71
N CYS A 280 -1.01 -6.94 -14.24
CA CYS A 280 -0.16 -7.18 -13.08
C CYS A 280 1.32 -6.83 -13.33
N LEU A 281 1.83 -7.01 -14.56
CA LEU A 281 3.19 -6.61 -14.94
C LEU A 281 3.33 -5.09 -14.90
N LYS A 282 2.35 -4.37 -15.48
CA LYS A 282 2.39 -2.90 -15.61
C LYS A 282 2.16 -2.18 -14.28
N ILE A 283 1.19 -2.63 -13.48
CA ILE A 283 0.88 -1.98 -12.20
C ILE A 283 1.98 -2.19 -11.15
N CYS A 284 2.75 -3.28 -11.25
CA CYS A 284 3.84 -3.63 -10.34
C CYS A 284 5.15 -2.86 -10.65
N ARG A 285 5.06 -1.60 -11.06
CA ARG A 285 6.20 -0.79 -11.51
C ARG A 285 7.32 -0.59 -10.48
N PHE A 286 7.00 -0.60 -9.19
CA PHE A 286 7.96 -0.34 -8.12
C PHE A 286 8.79 -1.55 -7.69
N ASN A 287 8.30 -2.76 -7.95
CA ASN A 287 8.91 -4.00 -7.46
C ASN A 287 9.14 -5.03 -8.58
N ARG A 288 8.50 -4.89 -9.74
CA ARG A 288 8.64 -5.74 -10.93
C ARG A 288 8.67 -7.24 -10.59
N VAL A 289 7.67 -7.67 -9.81
CA VAL A 289 7.58 -9.05 -9.30
C VAL A 289 7.14 -10.01 -10.39
N TRP A 290 6.32 -9.54 -11.33
CA TRP A 290 5.63 -10.34 -12.34
C TRP A 290 6.44 -10.47 -13.62
N TYR A 291 6.36 -11.65 -14.23
CA TYR A 291 6.95 -11.97 -15.52
C TYR A 291 6.07 -12.97 -16.28
N VAL A 292 6.30 -13.15 -17.58
CA VAL A 292 5.66 -14.20 -18.38
C VAL A 292 6.57 -15.42 -18.35
N SER A 293 6.08 -16.53 -17.79
CA SER A 293 6.84 -17.78 -17.71
C SER A 293 6.81 -18.48 -19.07
N GLU A 294 7.99 -18.88 -19.55
CA GLU A 294 8.13 -19.56 -20.84
C GLU A 294 7.52 -20.97 -20.81
N ASP A 295 7.71 -21.69 -19.70
CA ASP A 295 7.22 -23.05 -19.48
C ASP A 295 5.69 -23.11 -19.38
N ARG A 296 5.07 -22.15 -18.69
CA ARG A 296 3.62 -22.13 -18.47
C ARG A 296 2.85 -21.26 -19.46
N LYS A 297 3.56 -20.47 -20.29
CA LYS A 297 3.00 -19.49 -21.24
C LYS A 297 1.99 -18.53 -20.60
N ARG A 298 2.19 -18.20 -19.32
CA ARG A 298 1.29 -17.34 -18.51
C ARG A 298 2.08 -16.50 -17.51
N VAL A 299 1.41 -15.55 -16.86
CA VAL A 299 2.07 -14.76 -15.81
C VAL A 299 2.47 -15.65 -14.63
N TYR A 300 3.66 -15.37 -14.11
CA TYR A 300 4.15 -15.90 -12.84
C TYR A 300 4.89 -14.79 -12.09
N PHE A 301 5.39 -15.08 -10.89
CA PHE A 301 5.98 -14.06 -10.03
C PHE A 301 7.20 -14.58 -9.27
N ASN A 302 8.11 -13.67 -8.92
CA ASN A 302 9.15 -13.93 -7.93
C ASN A 302 8.82 -13.18 -6.63
N GLU A 303 8.31 -13.94 -5.67
CA GLU A 303 7.83 -13.42 -4.40
C GLU A 303 8.92 -12.73 -3.56
N LYS A 304 10.20 -13.07 -3.78
CA LYS A 304 11.33 -12.41 -3.11
C LYS A 304 11.34 -10.91 -3.26
N PHE A 305 10.71 -10.34 -4.30
CA PHE A 305 10.66 -8.90 -4.51
C PHE A 305 9.33 -8.25 -4.10
N CYS A 306 8.34 -9.04 -3.71
CA CYS A 306 7.03 -8.55 -3.30
C CYS A 306 7.10 -7.86 -1.93
N ILE A 307 6.36 -6.77 -1.76
CA ILE A 307 6.10 -6.13 -0.45
C ILE A 307 4.63 -6.26 -0.05
N TYR A 308 3.88 -7.15 -0.72
CA TYR A 308 2.49 -7.47 -0.41
C TYR A 308 1.53 -6.25 -0.38
N CYS A 309 1.78 -5.29 -1.28
CA CYS A 309 0.99 -4.07 -1.33
C CYS A 309 -0.44 -4.30 -1.85
N GLY A 310 -0.67 -5.28 -2.74
CA GLY A 310 -2.01 -5.60 -3.27
C GLY A 310 -2.37 -4.92 -4.60
N ALA A 311 -1.50 -4.11 -5.18
CA ALA A 311 -1.80 -3.42 -6.45
C ALA A 311 -2.13 -4.38 -7.61
N CYS A 312 -1.44 -5.52 -7.70
CA CYS A 312 -1.67 -6.51 -8.74
C CYS A 312 -2.99 -7.27 -8.57
N GLU A 313 -3.44 -7.48 -7.33
CA GLU A 313 -4.76 -8.04 -7.02
C GLU A 313 -5.86 -7.07 -7.47
N ASN A 314 -5.77 -5.80 -7.10
CA ASN A 314 -6.73 -4.78 -7.52
C ASN A 314 -6.75 -4.53 -9.05
N ALA A 315 -5.66 -4.85 -9.75
CA ALA A 315 -5.56 -4.69 -11.20
C ALA A 315 -6.06 -5.92 -11.99
N CYS A 316 -6.28 -7.06 -11.33
CA CYS A 316 -6.68 -8.29 -12.01
C CYS A 316 -8.20 -8.26 -12.27
N PRO A 317 -8.66 -8.27 -13.54
CA PRO A 317 -10.09 -8.21 -13.84
C PRO A 317 -10.82 -9.54 -13.61
N TYR A 318 -10.08 -10.59 -13.26
CA TYR A 318 -10.56 -11.96 -13.12
C TYR A 318 -10.31 -12.54 -11.72
N ASP A 319 -9.87 -11.72 -10.77
CA ASP A 319 -9.56 -12.10 -9.39
C ASP A 319 -8.63 -13.32 -9.28
N LEU A 320 -7.63 -13.40 -10.17
CA LEU A 320 -6.70 -14.53 -10.24
C LEU A 320 -5.51 -14.38 -9.28
N ILE A 321 -5.35 -13.20 -8.67
CA ILE A 321 -4.18 -12.86 -7.87
C ILE A 321 -4.66 -12.57 -6.45
N LEU A 322 -4.10 -13.26 -5.47
CA LEU A 322 -4.40 -13.06 -4.05
C LEU A 322 -3.13 -12.58 -3.33
N VAL A 323 -3.24 -11.47 -2.59
CA VAL A 323 -2.14 -10.95 -1.75
C VAL A 323 -2.49 -11.02 -0.27
N GLU A 324 -2.16 -12.10 0.41
CA GLU A 324 -2.39 -12.20 1.86
C GLU A 324 -1.37 -11.35 2.62
N ARG A 325 -1.83 -10.60 3.64
CA ARG A 325 -0.97 -9.82 4.53
C ARG A 325 -1.02 -10.45 5.91
N LYS A 326 0.11 -10.97 6.38
CA LYS A 326 0.22 -11.64 7.69
C LYS A 326 0.61 -10.66 8.78
N ASN A 327 1.52 -9.74 8.46
CA ASN A 327 2.01 -8.76 9.42
C ASN A 327 2.36 -7.44 8.74
N TYR A 328 2.21 -6.34 9.47
CA TYR A 328 2.66 -5.01 9.07
C TYR A 328 3.59 -4.51 10.17
N PHE A 329 4.88 -4.45 9.88
CA PHE A 329 5.86 -4.01 10.87
C PHE A 329 5.79 -2.50 11.05
N THR A 330 5.50 -2.07 12.27
CA THR A 330 5.44 -0.65 12.65
C THR A 330 6.35 -0.37 13.83
N LYS A 331 7.02 0.78 13.80
CA LYS A 331 7.65 1.36 14.97
C LYS A 331 6.59 2.16 15.73
N GLU A 332 6.46 1.88 17.01
CA GLU A 332 5.66 2.67 17.92
C GLU A 332 6.46 3.88 18.37
N THR A 333 5.86 5.07 18.26
CA THR A 333 6.54 6.31 18.65
C THR A 333 5.76 7.11 19.70
N ILE A 334 4.46 6.86 19.85
CA ILE A 334 3.60 7.51 20.85
C ILE A 334 2.79 6.42 21.56
N TYR A 335 2.89 6.39 22.89
CA TYR A 335 2.25 5.37 23.72
C TYR A 335 0.89 5.82 24.27
N ASP A 336 0.74 7.10 24.66
CA ASP A 336 -0.39 7.57 25.49
C ASP A 336 -1.36 8.53 24.77
N ALA A 337 -1.49 8.43 23.45
CA ALA A 337 -2.41 9.27 22.69
C ALA A 337 -3.84 8.68 22.65
N PRO A 338 -4.91 9.45 22.97
CA PRO A 338 -6.30 8.98 22.92
C PRO A 338 -6.73 8.42 21.55
N TRP A 339 -6.12 8.93 20.47
CA TRP A 339 -6.42 8.52 19.10
C TRP A 339 -5.56 7.34 18.61
N ARG A 340 -4.69 6.75 19.46
CA ARG A 340 -3.79 5.64 19.11
C ARG A 340 -4.54 4.40 18.64
N ASN A 341 -5.65 4.06 19.31
CA ASN A 341 -6.47 2.90 18.95
C ASN A 341 -6.90 2.93 17.48
N ALA A 342 -7.21 4.12 16.94
CA ALA A 342 -7.60 4.25 15.53
C ALA A 342 -6.48 3.88 14.55
N TRP A 343 -5.20 3.98 14.97
CA TRP A 343 -4.03 3.56 14.20
C TRP A 343 -3.80 2.06 14.28
N GLU A 344 -3.99 1.46 15.44
CA GLU A 344 -3.94 -0.01 15.61
C GLU A 344 -5.06 -0.68 14.80
N ASP A 345 -6.28 -0.14 14.89
CA ASP A 345 -7.41 -0.60 14.08
C ASP A 345 -7.14 -0.42 12.58
N ALA A 346 -6.38 0.61 12.19
CA ALA A 346 -5.97 0.79 10.79
C ALA A 346 -5.04 -0.33 10.33
N VAL A 347 -4.09 -0.77 11.18
CA VAL A 347 -3.24 -1.93 10.88
C VAL A 347 -4.07 -3.19 10.74
N ASP A 348 -4.98 -3.47 11.69
CA ASP A 348 -5.86 -4.64 11.63
C ASP A 348 -6.70 -4.67 10.35
N ARG A 349 -7.31 -3.52 9.98
CA ARG A 349 -8.05 -3.37 8.72
C ARG A 349 -7.16 -3.55 7.49
N ILE A 350 -5.91 -3.07 7.50
CA ILE A 350 -4.97 -3.31 6.41
C ILE A 350 -4.68 -4.81 6.26
N LEU A 351 -4.47 -5.53 7.36
CA LEU A 351 -4.16 -6.96 7.34
C LEU A 351 -5.36 -7.79 6.83
N LYS A 352 -6.56 -7.50 7.35
CA LYS A 352 -7.81 -8.16 6.96
C LYS A 352 -8.36 -7.70 5.60
N LYS A 353 -7.88 -6.55 5.10
CA LYS A 353 -8.43 -5.84 3.93
C LYS A 353 -9.92 -5.51 4.08
N GLU A 354 -10.30 -5.06 5.28
CA GLU A 354 -11.68 -4.71 5.61
C GLU A 354 -11.82 -3.19 5.75
N ARG A 355 -12.94 -2.64 5.27
CA ARG A 355 -13.31 -1.24 5.49
C ARG A 355 -14.12 -1.10 6.77
N VAL A 356 -14.17 0.11 7.32
CA VAL A 356 -15.05 0.40 8.47
C VAL A 356 -16.50 0.15 8.05
N LYS A 357 -17.23 -0.66 8.83
CA LYS A 357 -18.66 -0.91 8.60
C LYS A 357 -19.42 0.41 8.74
N GLN A 358 -20.11 0.82 7.68
CA GLN A 358 -21.01 1.96 7.75
C GLN A 358 -22.37 1.47 8.29
N PRO A 359 -23.11 2.31 9.03
CA PRO A 359 -24.47 2.00 9.39
C PRO A 359 -25.28 1.70 8.13
N GLU A 360 -26.11 0.66 8.18
CA GLU A 360 -26.97 0.28 7.06
C GLU A 360 -27.86 1.46 6.68
N ARG A 361 -27.88 1.80 5.40
CA ARG A 361 -28.86 2.76 4.88
C ARG A 361 -30.20 2.05 4.82
N ILE A 362 -30.94 2.11 5.92
CA ILE A 362 -32.29 1.61 5.95
C ILE A 362 -33.12 2.53 5.05
N SER A 363 -33.68 2.01 3.95
CA SER A 363 -34.65 2.79 3.21
C SER A 363 -35.86 3.00 4.12
N ILE A 364 -36.38 4.23 4.18
CA ILE A 364 -37.58 4.53 4.98
C ILE A 364 -38.73 3.59 4.56
N VAL A 365 -38.77 3.21 3.29
CA VAL A 365 -39.75 2.27 2.72
C VAL A 365 -39.60 0.88 3.33
N GLU A 366 -38.39 0.30 3.35
CA GLU A 366 -38.14 -1.02 3.93
C GLU A 366 -38.27 -1.03 5.45
N ALA A 367 -37.86 0.05 6.15
CA ALA A 367 -38.11 0.21 7.59
C ALA A 367 -39.60 0.19 7.91
N VAL A 368 -40.41 0.92 7.14
CA VAL A 368 -41.86 0.95 7.31
C VAL A 368 -42.46 -0.41 6.94
N GLN A 369 -41.98 -1.08 5.89
CA GLN A 369 -42.47 -2.41 5.52
C GLN A 369 -42.13 -3.47 6.56
N ALA A 370 -40.90 -3.48 7.07
CA ALA A 370 -40.49 -4.39 8.14
C ALA A 370 -41.26 -4.11 9.43
N ALA A 371 -41.50 -2.85 9.78
CA ALA A 371 -42.34 -2.49 10.92
C ALA A 371 -43.80 -2.91 10.70
N VAL A 372 -44.34 -2.78 9.49
CA VAL A 372 -45.70 -3.25 9.15
C VAL A 372 -45.78 -4.77 9.21
N GLU A 373 -44.76 -5.49 8.77
CA GLU A 373 -44.66 -6.96 8.86
C GLU A 373 -44.50 -7.45 10.30
N GLU A 374 -43.70 -6.78 11.14
CA GLU A 374 -43.63 -7.06 12.57
C GLU A 374 -44.99 -6.81 13.26
N VAL A 375 -45.66 -5.70 12.94
CA VAL A 375 -47.01 -5.40 13.46
C VAL A 375 -48.03 -6.43 12.98
N ALA A 376 -47.92 -6.90 11.73
CA ALA A 376 -48.77 -7.96 11.19
C ALA A 376 -48.53 -9.32 11.89
N GLN A 377 -47.28 -9.64 12.22
CA GLN A 377 -46.93 -10.87 12.96
C GLN A 377 -47.38 -10.83 14.42
N ILE A 378 -47.42 -9.65 15.05
CA ILE A 378 -48.02 -9.45 16.37
C ILE A 378 -49.55 -9.70 16.32
N GLY A 379 -50.17 -9.53 15.15
CA GLY A 379 -51.60 -9.77 14.91
C GLY A 379 -52.07 -11.22 14.92
N GLU A 380 -51.17 -12.22 14.86
CA GLU A 380 -51.58 -13.64 14.77
C GLU A 380 -51.09 -14.55 15.91
N LYS A 381 -50.26 -14.07 16.85
CA LYS A 381 -49.75 -14.89 17.95
C LYS A 381 -49.78 -14.21 19.32
N ALA A 382 -50.98 -13.86 19.78
CA ALA A 382 -51.27 -13.85 21.21
C ALA A 382 -52.77 -14.13 21.43
N PRO A 383 -53.17 -15.25 22.07
CA PRO A 383 -54.51 -15.31 22.63
C PRO A 383 -54.54 -14.29 23.78
N ILE A 384 -55.08 -13.10 23.51
CA ILE A 384 -55.29 -12.09 24.54
C ILE A 384 -56.25 -12.71 25.56
N LYS A 385 -55.73 -13.20 26.70
CA LYS A 385 -56.53 -13.51 27.88
C LYS A 385 -57.25 -12.23 28.30
N GLY A 386 -58.47 -12.04 27.80
CA GLY A 386 -59.22 -10.78 27.95
C GLY A 386 -60.41 -10.62 27.01
N VAL A 387 -60.53 -11.42 25.93
CA VAL A 387 -61.66 -11.33 24.99
C VAL A 387 -63.01 -11.58 25.69
N GLU A 388 -63.11 -12.56 26.59
CA GLU A 388 -64.34 -12.80 27.37
C GLU A 388 -64.70 -11.65 28.33
N ASN A 389 -63.73 -10.84 28.73
CA ASN A 389 -63.94 -9.70 29.62
C ASN A 389 -64.38 -8.46 28.84
N LEU A 390 -63.98 -8.35 27.57
CA LEU A 390 -64.38 -7.27 26.68
C LEU A 390 -65.87 -7.33 26.35
N GLU A 391 -66.44 -8.51 26.08
CA GLU A 391 -67.90 -8.66 25.86
C GLU A 391 -68.71 -8.26 27.10
N LYS A 392 -68.22 -8.59 28.30
CA LYS A 392 -68.86 -8.23 29.57
C LYS A 392 -68.83 -6.73 29.82
N ILE A 393 -67.72 -6.07 29.47
CA ILE A 393 -67.57 -4.61 29.56
C ILE A 393 -68.38 -3.90 28.47
N GLU A 394 -68.47 -4.45 27.27
CA GLU A 394 -69.33 -3.93 26.20
C GLU A 394 -70.81 -3.97 26.63
N THR A 395 -71.24 -5.08 27.24
CA THR A 395 -72.58 -5.23 27.81
C THR A 395 -72.85 -4.22 28.94
N LEU A 396 -71.85 -3.92 29.77
CA LEU A 396 -71.91 -2.88 30.79
C LEU A 396 -72.14 -1.49 30.16
N LEU A 397 -71.39 -1.18 29.10
CA LEU A 397 -71.46 0.11 28.38
C LEU A 397 -72.75 0.29 27.59
N ARG A 398 -73.55 -0.77 27.37
CA ARG A 398 -74.93 -0.65 26.87
C ARG A 398 -75.88 0.00 27.88
N ARG A 399 -75.57 -0.09 29.18
CA ARG A 399 -76.36 0.57 30.23
C ARG A 399 -75.96 2.05 30.34
N VAL A 400 -76.91 2.94 30.10
CA VAL A 400 -76.73 4.39 30.06
C VAL A 400 -76.00 4.93 31.30
N ARG A 401 -76.28 4.37 32.49
CA ARG A 401 -75.62 4.77 33.75
C ARG A 401 -74.09 4.66 33.70
N TYR A 402 -73.55 3.55 33.19
CA TYR A 402 -72.10 3.31 33.19
C TYR A 402 -71.42 3.98 32.00
N ARG A 403 -72.13 4.11 30.87
CA ARG A 403 -71.66 4.91 29.74
C ARG A 403 -71.50 6.38 30.11
N LYS A 404 -72.54 6.96 30.74
CA LYS A 404 -72.51 8.35 31.19
C LYS A 404 -71.45 8.56 32.26
N ALA A 405 -71.28 7.62 33.20
CA ALA A 405 -70.21 7.70 34.19
C ALA A 405 -68.81 7.72 33.55
N LEU A 406 -68.57 6.93 32.50
CA LEU A 406 -67.32 6.96 31.75
C LEU A 406 -67.13 8.30 31.01
N GLU A 407 -68.18 8.79 30.33
CA GLU A 407 -68.14 10.05 29.57
C GLU A 407 -67.97 11.29 30.47
N THR A 408 -68.52 11.26 31.70
CA THR A 408 -68.40 12.36 32.66
C THR A 408 -67.21 12.23 33.60
N GLY A 409 -66.38 11.19 33.45
CA GLY A 409 -65.18 10.97 34.28
C GLY A 409 -65.44 10.50 35.71
N ASP A 410 -66.66 10.03 36.03
CA ASP A 410 -66.97 9.41 37.32
C ASP A 410 -66.49 7.95 37.34
N LEU A 411 -65.18 7.80 37.53
CA LEU A 411 -64.47 6.53 37.47
C LEU A 411 -64.89 5.57 38.60
N ASP A 412 -65.38 6.06 39.73
CA ASP A 412 -65.80 5.21 40.85
C ASP A 412 -67.10 4.46 40.56
N VAL A 413 -68.05 5.11 39.88
CA VAL A 413 -69.28 4.45 39.42
C VAL A 413 -68.98 3.48 38.28
N PHE A 414 -68.09 3.86 37.35
CA PHE A 414 -67.70 2.99 36.24
C PHE A 414 -66.96 1.74 36.73
N MET A 415 -65.96 1.89 37.61
CA MET A 415 -65.14 0.78 38.10
C MET A 415 -65.91 -0.19 39.00
N ARG A 416 -66.96 0.25 39.69
CA ARG A 416 -67.92 -0.65 40.36
C ARG A 416 -68.70 -1.49 39.35
N GLY A 417 -69.14 -0.87 38.26
CA GLY A 417 -69.79 -1.59 37.14
C GLY A 417 -68.89 -2.65 36.53
N VAL A 418 -67.61 -2.31 36.29
CA VAL A 418 -66.62 -3.25 35.74
C VAL A 418 -66.35 -4.40 36.71
N ARG A 419 -66.20 -4.15 38.01
CA ARG A 419 -66.00 -5.22 39.02
C ARG A 419 -67.18 -6.17 39.12
N SER A 420 -68.40 -5.63 39.06
CA SER A 420 -69.63 -6.43 39.04
C SER A 420 -69.75 -7.27 37.76
N ALA A 421 -69.47 -6.69 36.58
CA ALA A 421 -69.52 -7.41 35.29
C ALA A 421 -68.47 -8.52 35.18
N LEU A 422 -67.34 -8.39 35.88
CA LEU A 422 -66.27 -9.39 35.92
C LEU A 422 -66.42 -10.39 37.08
N GLY A 423 -67.50 -10.32 37.86
CA GLY A 423 -67.81 -11.27 38.94
C GLY A 423 -66.92 -11.14 40.18
N LYS A 424 -66.30 -9.97 40.42
CA LYS A 424 -65.35 -9.74 41.52
C LYS A 424 -66.00 -9.16 42.80
N ASP A 425 -67.32 -9.09 42.87
CA ASP A 425 -68.09 -8.57 44.02
C ASP A 425 -68.56 -9.66 45.01
N LYS A 426 -67.64 -10.53 45.47
CA LYS A 426 -67.82 -11.20 46.77
C LYS A 426 -66.73 -10.70 47.69
N GLY A 427 -67.15 -9.92 48.69
CA GLY A 427 -66.28 -9.38 49.71
C GLY A 427 -65.55 -10.49 50.47
N SER A 428 -64.27 -10.28 50.73
CA SER A 428 -63.60 -10.80 51.92
C SER A 428 -64.05 -9.92 53.09
N GLY A 429 -65.24 -10.21 53.61
CA GLY A 429 -65.62 -9.90 54.98
C GLY A 429 -65.47 -11.20 55.78
N GLU A 430 -64.80 -11.08 56.93
CA GLU A 430 -64.27 -12.12 57.85
C GLU A 430 -62.83 -12.56 57.60
#